data_AF-A0A4S1EYW8-F1
#
_entry.id   AF-A0A4S1EYW8-F1
#
_cell.length_a   1.000
_cell.length_b   1.000
_cell.length_c   1.000
_cell.angle_alpha   90.00
_cell.angle_beta   90.00
_cell.angle_gamma   90.00
#
_symmetry.space_group_name_H-M   'P 1'
#
loop_
_entity.id
_entity.type
_entity.pdbx_description
1 polymer ?
#
loop_
_entity_poly.entity_id
_entity_poly.type
_entity_poly.pdbx_seq_one_letter_code
_entity_poly.pdbx_strand_id
1 'polypeptide(L)'
;LIPAKIDANGSGLSVVLDREARQPIVLPMPGAPAGLSAFKDKQVIFGVRPEALTDPEGAERNGSEIATADCHIEVVEPAGSDTFAVTNLGGKGVVARLRADARIQPGTSTPL
;
A
#
# COMPACT_ATOMS: atom_id res chain seq x y z
N LEU A 1 -2.56 -7.57 6.84
CA LEU A 1 -2.48 -8.76 5.96
C LEU A 1 -3.56 -8.63 4.90
N ILE A 2 -3.17 -8.64 3.63
CA ILE A 2 -4.03 -8.23 2.52
C ILE A 2 -3.98 -9.31 1.44
N PRO A 3 -5.12 -9.85 0.98
CA PRO A 3 -5.14 -10.76 -0.16
C PRO A 3 -4.55 -10.08 -1.40
N ALA A 4 -3.66 -10.79 -2.09
CA ALA A 4 -2.99 -10.27 -3.27
C ALA A 4 -2.72 -11.40 -4.28
N LYS A 5 -2.39 -11.01 -5.50
CA LYS A 5 -1.96 -11.92 -6.57
C LYS A 5 -0.56 -11.55 -7.01
N ILE A 6 0.28 -12.55 -7.29
CA ILE A 6 1.56 -12.31 -7.96
C ILE A 6 1.34 -12.28 -9.47
N ASP A 7 1.68 -11.16 -10.09
CA ASP A 7 1.74 -11.01 -11.53
C ASP A 7 3.19 -11.00 -12.03
N ALA A 8 3.39 -11.46 -13.26
CA ALA A 8 4.70 -11.51 -13.91
C ALA A 8 4.59 -10.80 -15.26
N ASN A 9 4.89 -9.49 -15.26
CA ASN A 9 4.87 -8.66 -16.47
C ASN A 9 6.30 -8.42 -16.97
N GLY A 10 6.57 -8.89 -18.20
CA GLY A 10 7.79 -8.60 -18.96
C GLY A 10 9.09 -8.99 -18.24
N SER A 11 9.64 -8.06 -17.45
CA SER A 11 10.96 -8.11 -16.82
C SER A 11 10.94 -8.21 -15.29
N GLY A 12 9.78 -8.31 -14.64
CA GLY A 12 9.70 -8.33 -13.18
C GLY A 12 8.43 -8.97 -12.62
N LEU A 13 8.46 -9.24 -11.31
CA LEU A 13 7.28 -9.64 -10.55
C LEU A 13 6.59 -8.40 -9.98
N SER A 14 5.28 -8.49 -9.77
CA SER A 14 4.50 -7.46 -9.10
C SER A 14 3.45 -8.07 -8.19
N VAL A 15 3.15 -7.39 -7.09
CA VAL A 15 2.01 -7.72 -6.23
C VAL A 15 0.83 -6.90 -6.68
N VAL A 16 -0.26 -7.57 -7.00
CA VAL A 16 -1.52 -6.95 -7.40
C VAL A 16 -2.52 -7.09 -6.26
N LEU A 17 -3.00 -5.95 -5.77
CA LEU A 17 -3.99 -5.84 -4.71
C LEU A 17 -5.32 -5.38 -5.33
N ASP A 18 -6.27 -6.30 -5.47
CA ASP A 18 -7.58 -6.02 -6.06
C ASP A 18 -8.44 -5.14 -5.14
N ARG A 19 -9.11 -4.15 -5.70
CA ARG A 19 -9.95 -3.21 -4.95
C ARG A 19 -11.38 -3.26 -5.44
N GLU A 20 -12.33 -3.18 -4.52
CA GLU A 20 -13.74 -3.09 -4.89
C GLU A 20 -13.99 -1.77 -5.64
N ALA A 21 -14.51 -1.88 -6.87
CA ALA A 21 -14.90 -0.75 -7.73
C ALA A 21 -13.79 0.30 -7.99
N ARG A 22 -12.51 -0.05 -7.83
CA ARG A 22 -11.35 0.82 -8.14
C ARG A 22 -10.28 0.04 -8.89
N GLN A 23 -9.35 0.76 -9.53
CA GLN A 23 -8.20 0.12 -10.16
C GLN A 23 -7.36 -0.62 -9.10
N PRO A 24 -6.83 -1.81 -9.44
CA PRO A 24 -5.98 -2.55 -8.53
C PRO A 24 -4.69 -1.78 -8.27
N ILE A 25 -4.11 -2.00 -7.10
CA ILE A 25 -2.81 -1.43 -6.75
C ILE A 25 -1.74 -2.41 -7.18
N VAL A 26 -0.80 -1.94 -7.99
CA VAL A 26 0.30 -2.75 -8.52
C VAL A 26 1.58 -2.28 -7.86
N LEU A 27 2.20 -3.16 -7.07
CA LEU A 27 3.47 -2.92 -6.41
C LEU A 27 4.56 -3.68 -7.17
N PRO A 28 5.49 -2.98 -7.86
CA PRO A 28 6.61 -3.65 -8.49
C PRO A 28 7.51 -4.30 -7.43
N MET A 29 8.15 -5.42 -7.79
CA MET A 29 9.09 -6.14 -6.93
C MET A 29 10.40 -6.46 -7.71
N PRO A 30 11.24 -5.46 -8.00
CA PRO A 30 12.60 -5.67 -8.49
C PRO A 30 13.41 -6.44 -7.44
N GLY A 31 14.21 -7.39 -7.92
CA GLY A 31 14.99 -8.25 -7.02
C GLY A 31 14.16 -9.22 -6.18
N ALA A 32 12.91 -9.52 -6.60
CA ALA A 32 12.09 -10.52 -5.93
C ALA A 32 12.84 -11.85 -5.75
N PRO A 33 12.66 -12.55 -4.61
CA PRO A 33 13.27 -13.86 -4.40
C PRO A 33 12.90 -14.84 -5.52
N ALA A 34 13.85 -15.64 -5.99
CA ALA A 34 13.65 -16.54 -7.14
C ALA A 34 12.42 -17.45 -6.97
N GLY A 35 12.14 -17.89 -5.73
CA GLY A 35 10.99 -18.74 -5.41
C GLY A 35 9.62 -18.07 -5.53
N LEU A 36 9.54 -16.73 -5.58
CA LEU A 36 8.28 -16.01 -5.68
C LEU A 36 7.61 -16.20 -7.05
N SER A 37 8.41 -16.45 -8.10
CA SER A 37 7.92 -16.76 -9.45
C SER A 37 7.02 -18.01 -9.47
N ALA A 38 7.23 -18.97 -8.57
CA ALA A 38 6.39 -20.16 -8.43
C ALA A 38 4.97 -19.87 -7.89
N PHE A 39 4.75 -18.65 -7.40
CA PHE A 39 3.46 -18.14 -6.95
C PHE A 39 2.76 -17.27 -7.98
N LYS A 40 3.28 -17.19 -9.22
CA LYS A 40 2.59 -16.54 -10.33
C LYS A 40 1.14 -17.02 -10.42
N ASP A 41 0.22 -16.07 -10.54
CA ASP A 41 -1.22 -16.26 -10.61
C ASP A 41 -1.88 -16.89 -9.38
N LYS A 42 -1.13 -17.13 -8.30
CA LYS A 42 -1.65 -17.66 -7.04
C LYS A 42 -2.03 -16.52 -6.09
N GLN A 43 -3.03 -16.81 -5.26
CA GLN A 43 -3.38 -15.97 -4.12
C GLN A 43 -2.27 -16.06 -3.06
N VAL A 44 -1.80 -14.90 -2.63
CA VAL A 44 -0.81 -14.73 -1.57
C VAL A 44 -1.33 -13.73 -0.53
N ILE A 45 -0.70 -13.70 0.64
CA ILE A 45 -0.99 -12.70 1.66
C ILE A 45 0.13 -11.68 1.66
N PHE A 46 -0.21 -10.44 1.33
CA PHE A 46 0.70 -9.31 1.41
C PHE A 46 0.67 -8.70 2.81
N GLY A 47 1.83 -8.68 3.46
CA GLY A 47 2.04 -8.01 4.74
C GLY A 47 2.73 -6.68 4.50
N VAL A 48 2.04 -5.58 4.81
CA VAL A 48 2.63 -4.23 4.81
C VAL A 48 2.68 -3.73 6.25
N ARG A 49 3.78 -3.08 6.60
CA ARG A 49 3.91 -2.43 7.90
C ARG A 49 3.25 -1.04 7.85
N PRO A 50 2.61 -0.56 8.93
CA PRO A 50 1.97 0.75 8.93
C PRO A 50 2.90 1.90 8.53
N GLU A 51 4.18 1.84 8.92
CA GLU A 51 5.18 2.84 8.56
C GLU A 51 5.60 2.84 7.09
N ALA A 52 5.27 1.78 6.33
CA ALA A 52 5.47 1.71 4.89
C ALA A 52 4.27 2.25 4.10
N LEU A 53 3.16 2.59 4.78
CA LEU A 53 2.00 3.29 4.23
C LEU A 53 2.04 4.71 4.78
N THR A 54 2.52 5.64 3.96
CA THR A 54 2.76 7.04 4.36
C THR A 54 2.23 7.99 3.29
N ASP A 55 2.18 9.28 3.57
CA ASP A 55 1.86 10.27 2.55
C ASP A 55 3.05 10.48 1.59
N PRO A 56 2.84 10.96 0.35
CA PRO A 56 3.91 11.18 -0.61
C PRO A 56 5.04 12.08 -0.12
N GLU A 57 4.79 12.99 0.84
CA GLU A 57 5.82 13.85 1.42
C GLU A 57 6.63 13.14 2.52
N GLY A 58 6.02 12.15 3.19
CA GLY A 58 6.62 11.23 4.14
C GLY A 58 7.32 10.03 3.51
N ALA A 59 7.09 9.76 2.21
CA ALA A 59 7.78 8.69 1.49
C ALA A 59 9.29 8.98 1.38
N GLU A 60 10.11 7.94 1.53
CA GLU A 60 11.56 8.07 1.41
C GLU A 60 11.93 8.52 -0.01
N ARG A 61 12.41 9.75 -0.18
CA ARG A 61 12.72 10.33 -1.51
C ARG A 61 13.71 9.53 -2.35
N ASN A 62 14.49 8.66 -1.71
CA ASN A 62 15.46 7.75 -2.35
C ASN A 62 14.97 6.30 -2.43
N GLY A 63 13.77 6.00 -1.95
CA GLY A 63 13.13 4.70 -2.13
C GLY A 63 12.88 4.48 -3.62
N SER A 64 13.60 3.55 -4.24
CA SER A 64 13.47 3.24 -5.67
C SER A 64 12.12 2.61 -6.05
N GLU A 65 11.20 2.47 -5.10
CA GLU A 65 10.10 1.50 -5.07
C GLU A 65 8.81 2.12 -4.49
N ILE A 66 8.56 3.41 -4.72
CA ILE A 66 7.33 4.05 -4.24
C ILE A 66 6.20 3.73 -5.20
N ALA A 67 5.17 3.06 -4.69
CA ALA A 67 3.89 2.94 -5.37
C ALA A 67 2.88 3.83 -4.65
N THR A 68 2.16 4.64 -5.42
CA THR A 68 1.14 5.54 -4.89
C THR A 68 -0.24 5.04 -5.28
N ALA A 69 -1.18 5.06 -4.33
CA ALA A 69 -2.55 4.70 -4.55
C ALA A 69 -3.52 5.62 -3.81
N ASP A 70 -4.55 6.08 -4.52
CA ASP A 70 -5.62 6.85 -3.90
C ASP A 70 -6.44 5.99 -2.94
N CYS A 71 -6.30 6.29 -1.66
CA CYS A 71 -6.86 5.54 -0.55
C CYS A 71 -7.97 6.35 0.14
N HIS A 72 -9.08 5.69 0.46
CA HIS A 72 -10.17 6.33 1.17
C HIS A 72 -9.95 6.21 2.67
N ILE A 73 -9.92 7.34 3.35
CA ILE A 73 -9.60 7.40 4.76
C ILE A 73 -10.88 7.27 5.57
N GLU A 74 -10.95 6.24 6.39
CA GLU A 74 -12.11 5.95 7.24
C GLU A 74 -11.98 6.63 8.60
N VAL A 75 -10.78 6.59 9.19
CA VAL A 75 -10.51 7.11 10.53
C VAL A 75 -9.14 7.80 10.54
N VAL A 76 -9.01 8.87 11.33
CA VAL A 76 -7.75 9.56 11.60
C VAL A 76 -7.58 9.72 13.10
N GLU A 77 -6.44 9.27 13.64
CA GLU A 77 -6.08 9.29 15.05
C GLU A 77 -4.74 10.03 15.25
N PRO A 78 -4.77 11.29 15.69
CA PRO A 78 -3.55 12.03 16.05
C PRO A 78 -2.94 11.46 17.34
N ALA A 79 -1.68 11.01 17.27
CA ALA A 79 -0.94 10.42 18.38
C ALA A 79 0.31 11.24 18.75
N GLY A 80 0.22 12.57 18.65
CA GLY A 80 1.31 13.49 18.95
C GLY A 80 2.23 13.71 17.76
N SER A 81 3.33 12.95 17.67
CA SER A 81 4.32 13.06 16.58
C SER A 81 3.88 12.42 15.27
N ASP A 82 2.93 11.48 15.36
CA ASP A 82 2.44 10.69 14.25
C ASP A 82 0.92 10.79 14.17
N THR A 83 0.40 10.65 12.95
CA THR A 83 -1.03 10.56 12.69
C THR A 83 -1.30 9.16 12.13
N PHE A 84 -2.12 8.37 12.82
CA PHE A 84 -2.56 7.08 12.29
C PHE A 84 -3.82 7.26 11.45
N ALA A 85 -3.85 6.69 10.26
CA ALA A 85 -5.04 6.69 9.42
C ALA A 85 -5.46 5.26 9.10
N VAL A 86 -6.75 4.97 9.22
CA VAL A 86 -7.33 3.70 8.77
C VAL A 86 -7.86 3.89 7.36
N THR A 87 -7.46 3.01 6.45
CA THR A 87 -7.87 3.01 5.04
C THR A 87 -8.16 1.59 4.57
N ASN A 88 -8.81 1.45 3.42
CA ASN A 88 -9.01 0.16 2.78
C ASN A 88 -8.00 -0.08 1.65
N LEU A 89 -7.22 -1.15 1.78
CA LEU A 89 -6.28 -1.64 0.78
C LEU A 89 -6.62 -3.10 0.48
N GLY A 90 -6.86 -3.43 -0.79
CA GLY A 90 -7.14 -4.82 -1.18
C GLY A 90 -8.42 -5.43 -0.58
N GLY A 91 -9.43 -4.60 -0.27
CA GLY A 91 -10.64 -5.05 0.44
C GLY A 91 -10.45 -5.29 1.95
N LYS A 92 -9.32 -4.85 2.53
CA LYS A 92 -9.02 -4.97 3.96
C LYS A 92 -8.71 -3.61 4.57
N GLY A 93 -9.22 -3.39 5.79
CA GLY A 93 -8.81 -2.27 6.63
C GLY A 93 -7.34 -2.41 7.01
N VAL A 94 -6.55 -1.37 6.74
CA VAL A 94 -5.14 -1.26 7.07
C VAL A 94 -4.88 0.08 7.75
N VAL A 95 -3.85 0.10 8.59
CA VAL A 95 -3.41 1.29 9.30
C VAL A 95 -2.18 1.85 8.60
N ALA A 96 -2.21 3.12 8.25
CA ALA A 96 -1.09 3.90 7.76
C ALA A 96 -0.54 4.79 8.89
N ARG A 97 0.78 4.97 8.94
CA ARG A 97 1.42 5.91 9.86
C ARG A 97 1.96 7.10 9.07
N LEU A 98 1.36 8.25 9.31
CA LEU A 98 1.61 9.51 8.62
C LEU A 98 2.33 10.48 9.56
N ARG A 99 2.92 11.53 9.01
CA ARG A 99 3.46 12.62 9.82
C ARG A 99 2.37 13.39 10.55
N ALA A 100 2.70 14.01 11.68
CA ALA A 100 1.77 14.87 12.43
C ALA A 100 1.17 16.02 11.61
N ASP A 101 1.91 16.54 10.62
CA ASP A 101 1.48 17.63 9.75
C ASP A 101 0.74 17.17 8.48
N ALA A 102 0.50 15.87 8.32
CA ALA A 102 -0.27 15.32 7.20
C ALA A 102 -1.71 15.85 7.21
N ARG A 103 -2.11 16.51 6.11
CA ARG A 103 -3.43 17.14 5.97
C ARG A 103 -4.49 16.13 5.50
N ILE A 104 -4.77 15.14 6.33
CA ILE A 104 -5.71 14.05 6.01
C ILE A 104 -6.96 14.15 6.88
N GLN A 105 -8.12 13.89 6.29
CA GLN A 105 -9.42 13.97 6.98
C GLN A 105 -10.23 12.68 6.72
N PRO A 106 -11.00 12.20 7.71
CA PRO A 106 -11.94 11.12 7.47
C PRO A 106 -12.92 11.47 6.33
N GLY A 107 -13.23 10.49 5.49
CA GLY A 107 -14.14 10.64 4.35
C GLY A 107 -13.50 11.18 3.07
N THR A 108 -12.20 11.51 3.06
CA THR A 108 -11.51 11.96 1.84
C THR A 108 -10.79 10.80 1.14
N SER A 109 -10.51 10.98 -0.15
CA SER A 109 -9.58 10.11 -0.88
C SER A 109 -8.27 10.87 -1.05
N THR A 110 -7.17 10.29 -0.58
CA THR A 110 -5.83 10.90 -0.63
C THR A 110 -4.83 9.91 -1.20
N PRO A 111 -3.80 10.37 -1.94
CA PRO A 111 -2.69 9.51 -2.31
C PRO A 111 -1.94 9.09 -1.04
N LEU A 112 -1.72 7.78 -0.91
CA LEU A 112 -0.79 7.14 0.02
C LEU A 112 0.23 6.35 -0.81
#